data_AF-A0A931BRM4-F1
#
_entry.id   AF-A0A931BRM4-F1
#
_cell.length_a   1.000
_cell.length_b   1.000
_cell.length_c   1.000
_cell.angle_alpha   90.00
_cell.angle_beta   90.00
_cell.angle_gamma   90.00
#
_symmetry.space_group_name_H-M   'P 1'
#
loop_
_entity.id
_entity.type
_entity.pdbx_description
1 polymer ?
#
loop_
_entity_poly.entity_id
_entity_poly.type
_entity_poly.pdbx_seq_one_letter_code
_entity_poly.pdbx_strand_id
1 'polypeptide(L)' 'MDQWFSPPVKLWLKADKAWAVTRVALAAEILLFDWPKEARGTAKHRAAREACLACLEGKGTAEQVRSALEAAAKEAGILH' A
#
# COMPACT_ATOMS: atom_id res chain seq x y z
N MET A 1 10.54 0.97 -14.89
CA MET A 1 10.68 2.32 -14.29
C MET A 1 10.44 2.15 -12.80
N ASP A 2 11.47 2.35 -11.96
CA ASP A 2 11.40 2.17 -10.50
C ASP A 2 10.72 3.42 -9.89
N GLN A 3 9.39 3.41 -9.78
CA GLN A 3 8.65 4.53 -9.19
C GLN A 3 8.82 4.48 -7.65
N TRP A 4 9.69 5.35 -7.14
CA TRP A 4 9.97 5.52 -5.72
C TRP A 4 8.89 6.40 -5.08
N PHE A 5 8.33 5.98 -3.95
CA PHE A 5 7.51 6.85 -3.09
C PHE A 5 8.43 7.80 -2.33
N SER A 6 8.28 9.10 -2.57
CA SER A 6 8.86 10.15 -1.74
C SER A 6 7.72 11.08 -1.34
N PRO A 7 7.21 11.03 -0.09
CA PRO A 7 7.75 10.38 1.12
C PRO A 7 7.36 8.90 1.29
N PRO A 8 8.12 8.11 2.07
CA PRO A 8 7.81 6.72 2.37
C PRO A 8 6.57 6.56 3.26
N VAL A 9 5.72 5.58 2.95
CA VAL A 9 4.49 5.29 3.71
C VAL A 9 4.81 4.25 4.78
N LYS A 10 4.61 4.56 6.07
CA LYS A 10 4.86 3.61 7.18
C LYS A 10 3.57 2.84 7.51
N LEU A 11 3.63 1.52 7.44
CA LEU A 11 2.50 0.62 7.71
C LEU A 11 2.81 -0.35 8.87
N TRP A 12 1.90 -0.53 9.82
CA TRP A 12 1.98 -1.51 10.91
C TRP A 12 1.39 -2.88 10.51
N LEU A 13 2.04 -3.61 9.61
CA LEU A 13 1.48 -4.87 9.07
C LEU A 13 1.37 -6.02 10.09
N LYS A 14 2.29 -6.05 11.05
CA LYS A 14 2.22 -6.93 12.21
C LYS A 14 2.44 -6.10 13.45
N ALA A 15 1.79 -6.50 14.54
CA ALA A 15 1.73 -5.85 15.85
C ALA A 15 3.08 -5.42 16.49
N ASP A 16 4.22 -5.62 15.81
CA ASP A 16 5.56 -5.28 16.28
C ASP A 16 6.48 -4.67 15.19
N LYS A 17 6.07 -4.58 13.91
CA LYS A 17 6.93 -4.02 12.84
C LYS A 17 6.21 -3.02 11.95
N ALA A 18 6.68 -1.78 12.00
CA ALA A 18 6.40 -0.76 11.01
C ALA A 18 7.26 -0.98 9.76
N TRP A 19 6.62 -1.17 8.61
CA TRP A 19 7.28 -1.26 7.31
C TRP A 19 7.20 0.09 6.60
N ALA A 20 8.37 0.64 6.25
CA ALA A 20 8.46 1.83 5.43
C ALA A 20 8.38 1.43 3.95
N VAL A 21 7.19 1.61 3.37
CA VAL A 21 6.93 1.40 1.95
C VAL A 21 7.54 2.54 1.16
N THR A 22 8.69 2.26 0.58
CA THR A 22 9.45 3.21 -0.26
C THR A 22 9.22 2.95 -1.75
N ARG A 23 8.76 1.77 -2.17
CA ARG A 23 8.59 1.42 -3.59
C ARG A 23 7.20 0.87 -3.90
N VAL A 24 6.72 1.10 -5.12
CA VAL A 24 5.44 0.54 -5.61
C VAL A 24 5.47 -0.99 -5.60
N ALA A 25 6.61 -1.60 -5.97
CA ALA A 25 6.78 -3.04 -5.88
C ALA A 25 6.61 -3.55 -4.44
N LEU A 26 7.26 -2.89 -3.48
CA LEU A 26 7.15 -3.24 -2.05
C LEU A 26 5.71 -3.07 -1.53
N ALA A 27 5.00 -2.02 -1.98
CA ALA A 27 3.58 -1.82 -1.65
C ALA A 27 2.71 -2.98 -2.16
N ALA A 28 2.95 -3.41 -3.40
CA ALA A 28 2.22 -4.52 -4.01
C ALA A 28 2.52 -5.86 -3.31
N GLU A 29 3.79 -6.13 -2.97
CA GLU A 29 4.18 -7.33 -2.21
C GLU A 29 3.49 -7.36 -0.85
N ILE A 30 3.50 -6.23 -0.13
CA ILE A 30 2.82 -6.09 1.16
C ILE A 30 1.32 -6.35 1.04
N LEU A 31 0.66 -5.74 0.05
CA LEU A 31 -0.77 -5.94 -0.21
C LEU A 31 -1.10 -7.41 -0.57
N LEU A 32 -0.17 -8.14 -1.18
CA LEU A 32 -0.36 -9.51 -1.64
C LEU A 32 -0.04 -10.56 -0.57
N PHE A 33 1.06 -10.37 0.17
CA PHE A 33 1.65 -11.38 1.06
C PHE A 33 1.46 -11.05 2.54
N ASP A 34 1.69 -9.81 2.95
CA ASP A 34 1.72 -9.41 4.37
C ASP A 34 0.42 -8.76 4.87
N TRP A 35 -0.56 -8.53 3.99
CA TRP A 35 -1.81 -7.87 4.39
C TRP A 35 -2.65 -8.75 5.34
N PRO A 36 -3.15 -8.19 6.46
CA PRO A 36 -3.97 -8.93 7.41
C PRO A 36 -5.23 -9.49 6.76
N LYS A 37 -5.55 -10.77 7.04
CA LYS A 37 -6.68 -11.48 6.42
C LYS A 37 -8.02 -10.78 6.65
N GLU A 38 -8.17 -10.09 7.77
CA GLU A 38 -9.39 -9.35 8.14
C GLU A 38 -9.67 -8.16 7.23
N ALA A 39 -8.62 -7.51 6.71
CA ALA A 39 -8.73 -6.42 5.75
C ALA A 39 -8.41 -6.84 4.31
N ARG A 40 -8.15 -8.14 4.08
CA ARG A 40 -7.80 -8.68 2.76
C ARG A 40 -9.08 -8.86 1.94
N GLY A 41 -9.25 -8.02 0.92
CA GLY A 41 -10.40 -8.06 0.01
C GLY A 41 -11.47 -6.98 0.23
N THR A 42 -11.26 -6.06 1.16
CA THR A 42 -12.10 -4.85 1.30
C THR A 42 -11.98 -3.95 0.08
N ALA A 43 -12.95 -3.05 -0.09
CA ALA A 43 -12.96 -2.08 -1.18
C ALA A 43 -11.67 -1.24 -1.20
N LYS A 44 -11.12 -0.89 -0.03
CA LYS A 44 -9.85 -0.15 0.08
C LYS A 44 -8.64 -0.99 -0.31
N HIS A 45 -8.62 -2.28 0.02
CA HIS A 45 -7.56 -3.20 -0.40
C HIS A 45 -7.51 -3.34 -1.93
N ARG A 46 -8.67 -3.50 -2.57
CA ARG A 46 -8.76 -3.51 -4.05
C ARG A 46 -8.31 -2.19 -4.65
N ALA A 47 -8.80 -1.06 -4.12
CA ALA A 47 -8.41 0.26 -4.60
C ALA A 47 -6.89 0.50 -4.49
N ALA A 48 -6.24 0.07 -3.40
CA ALA A 48 -4.79 0.17 -3.25
C ALA A 48 -4.04 -0.70 -4.27
N ARG A 49 -4.59 -1.87 -4.59
CA ARG A 49 -4.04 -2.80 -5.59
C ARG A 49 -4.19 -2.26 -7.01
N GLU A 50 -5.35 -1.69 -7.34
CA GLU A 50 -5.63 -1.01 -8.61
C GLU A 50 -4.74 0.21 -8.78
N ALA A 51 -4.55 1.01 -7.71
CA ALA A 51 -3.63 2.13 -7.74
C ALA A 51 -2.19 1.68 -7.97
N CYS A 52 -1.72 0.63 -7.28
CA CYS A 52 -0.40 0.04 -7.55
C CYS A 52 -0.25 -0.38 -9.01
N LEU A 53 -1.27 -1.04 -9.57
CA LEU A 53 -1.27 -1.49 -10.97
C LEU A 53 -1.23 -0.30 -11.93
N ALA A 54 -2.07 0.71 -11.74
CA ALA A 54 -2.10 1.92 -12.55
C ALA A 54 -0.76 2.67 -12.51
N CYS A 55 -0.09 2.70 -11.36
CA CYS A 55 1.23 3.31 -11.22
C CYS A 55 2.32 2.48 -11.94
N LEU A 56 2.27 1.15 -11.86
CA LEU A 56 3.17 0.27 -12.62
C LEU A 56 2.97 0.37 -14.14
N GLU A 57 1.74 0.61 -14.58
CA GLU A 57 1.40 0.91 -15.97
C GLU A 57 1.81 2.33 -16.41
N GLY A 58 2.33 3.17 -15.51
CA GLY A 58 2.68 4.57 -15.79
C GLY A 58 1.48 5.50 -15.92
N LYS A 59 0.28 5.04 -15.57
CA LYS A 59 -1.00 5.78 -15.61
C LYS A 59 -1.36 6.46 -14.27
N GLY A 60 -0.62 6.15 -13.20
CA GLY A 60 -0.89 6.64 -11.85
C GLY A 60 0.34 7.22 -11.17
N THR A 61 0.14 8.15 -10.24
CA THR A 61 1.23 8.74 -9.45
C THR A 61 1.45 7.98 -8.15
N ALA A 62 2.69 8.01 -7.65
CA ALA A 62 3.03 7.47 -6.35
C ALA A 62 2.17 8.09 -5.22
N GLU A 63 1.76 9.35 -5.34
CA GLU A 63 0.87 9.99 -4.37
C GLU A 63 -0.52 9.34 -4.31
N GLN A 64 -1.11 8.96 -5.44
CA GLN A 64 -2.40 8.26 -5.47
C GLN A 64 -2.31 6.89 -4.81
N VAL A 65 -1.26 6.14 -5.12
CA VAL A 65 -1.04 4.83 -4.50
C VAL A 65 -0.84 4.98 -2.99
N ARG A 66 -0.07 5.98 -2.58
CA ARG A 66 0.13 6.31 -1.16
C ARG A 66 -1.20 6.60 -0.48
N SER A 67 -2.02 7.48 -1.03
CA SER A 67 -3.30 7.86 -0.42
C SER A 67 -4.27 6.68 -0.33
N ALA A 68 -4.30 5.82 -1.35
CA ALA A 68 -5.11 4.60 -1.34
C ALA A 68 -4.59 3.57 -0.30
N LEU A 69 -3.27 3.42 -0.20
CA LEU A 69 -2.61 2.55 0.77
C LEU A 69 -2.84 3.03 2.20
N GLU A 70 -2.71 4.33 2.46
CA GLU A 70 -3.01 4.93 3.77
C GLU A 70 -4.48 4.75 4.16
N ALA A 71 -5.41 4.90 3.20
CA ALA A 71 -6.83 4.64 3.46
C ALA A 71 -7.09 3.16 3.78
N ALA A 72 -6.46 2.23 3.04
CA ALA A 72 -6.56 0.80 3.31
C ALA A 72 -5.94 0.42 4.66
N ALA A 73 -4.80 1.03 5.00
CA ALA A 73 -4.13 0.84 6.28
C ALA A 73 -4.94 1.37 7.45
N LYS A 74 -5.58 2.54 7.28
CA LYS A 74 -6.46 3.13 8.29
C LYS A 74 -7.67 2.25 8.56
N GLU A 75 -8.27 1.70 7.51
CA GLU A 75 -9.41 0.79 7.61
C GLU A 75 -9.02 -0.55 8.25
N ALA A 76 -7.81 -1.03 7.96
CA ALA A 76 -7.24 -2.22 8.57
C ALA A 76 -6.72 -1.99 10.01
N GLY A 77 -6.72 -0.75 10.52
CA GLY A 77 -6.18 -0.41 11.84
C GLY A 77 -4.65 -0.52 11.95
N ILE A 78 -3.94 -0.46 10.82
CA ILE A 78 -2.49 -0.62 10.70
C ILE A 78 -1.77 0.65 10.22
N LEU A 79 -2.44 1.80 10.23
CA LEU A 79 -1.80 3.07 9.88
C LEU A 79 -1.02 3.61 11.09
N HIS A 80 0.27 3.94 10.91
CA HIS A 80 1.09 4.56 11.96
C HIS A 80 0.77 6.04 12.14
#